data_AF-A0A1G3Q2X7-F1
#
_entry.id   AF-A0A1G3Q2X7-F1
#
_cell.length_a   1.000
_cell.length_b   1.000
_cell.length_c   1.000
_cell.angle_alpha   90.00
_cell.angle_beta   90.00
_cell.angle_gamma   90.00
#
_symmetry.space_group_name_H-M   'P 1'
#
loop_
_entity.id
_entity.type
_entity.pdbx_description
1 polymer ?
#
loop_
_entity_poly.entity_id
_entity_poly.type
_entity_poly.pdbx_seq_one_letter_code
_entity_poly.pdbx_strand_id
1 'polypeptide(L)'
;MHIKIILSTFFTIFFAELGDKTQLAALAAAAGSKSQFSVFIGAATALVLSTLLAVALGSFLPKVFPLHYIKAVAGLLFIIFGIIYIKDAFSPPAVKVSASGTGIFLKPLLFAARGYEELQEQKYRKLAETAGDQKMKNFLLALADEEKSHIRHLHEIETCSNESICINSDCLSSVPELPGTRAAAERKKILDQAAREEKKLSDFYSELAHQASLPAVKTIFFHLAEEELSHYKKLLSFV
;
A
#
# COMPACT_ATOMS: atom_id res chain seq x y z
N MET A 1 -34.16 -29.71 20.98
CA MET A 1 -34.00 -29.67 19.50
C MET A 1 -33.24 -28.42 19.00
N HIS A 2 -32.55 -27.64 19.85
CA HIS A 2 -31.90 -26.39 19.43
C HIS A 2 -30.38 -26.48 19.25
N ILE A 3 -29.72 -27.44 19.89
CA ILE A 3 -28.25 -27.57 19.83
C ILE A 3 -27.76 -27.81 18.40
N LYS A 4 -28.50 -28.59 17.59
CA LYS A 4 -28.16 -28.87 16.19
C LYS A 4 -28.14 -27.60 15.32
N ILE A 5 -29.10 -26.70 15.54
CA ILE A 5 -29.20 -25.43 14.81
C ILE A 5 -28.08 -24.48 15.23
N ILE A 6 -27.80 -24.42 16.54
CA ILE A 6 -26.70 -23.59 17.08
C ILE A 6 -25.36 -24.07 16.54
N LEU A 7 -25.08 -25.37 16.62
CA LEU A 7 -23.84 -25.96 16.09
C LEU A 7 -23.71 -25.77 14.59
N SER A 8 -24.77 -26.01 13.81
CA SER A 8 -24.75 -25.81 12.37
C SER A 8 -24.46 -24.35 12.00
N THR A 9 -25.19 -23.42 12.62
CA THR A 9 -25.03 -21.98 12.34
C THR A 9 -23.65 -21.50 12.76
N PHE A 10 -23.15 -21.95 13.92
CA PHE A 10 -21.81 -21.66 14.39
C PHE A 10 -20.76 -22.12 13.39
N PHE A 11 -20.76 -23.38 12.97
CA PHE A 11 -19.75 -23.88 12.04
C PHE A 11 -19.87 -23.23 10.66
N THR A 12 -21.08 -22.99 10.15
CA THR A 12 -21.28 -22.30 8.87
C THR A 12 -20.68 -20.90 8.90
N ILE A 13 -20.98 -20.11 9.92
CA ILE A 13 -20.45 -18.74 10.05
C ILE A 13 -18.95 -18.78 10.34
N PHE A 14 -18.51 -19.67 11.23
CA PHE A 14 -17.10 -19.82 11.60
C PHE A 14 -16.23 -20.06 10.37
N PHE A 15 -16.59 -21.03 9.52
CA PHE A 15 -15.84 -21.30 8.29
C PHE A 15 -15.98 -20.20 7.24
N ALA A 16 -17.13 -19.53 7.15
CA ALA A 16 -17.33 -18.42 6.22
C ALA A 16 -16.48 -17.19 6.59
N GLU A 17 -16.26 -16.97 7.87
CA GLU A 17 -15.52 -15.81 8.40
C GLU A 17 -14.06 -16.12 8.72
N LEU A 18 -13.63 -17.38 8.66
CA LEU A 18 -12.26 -17.79 9.02
C LEU A 18 -11.23 -17.16 8.07
N GLY A 19 -10.34 -16.34 8.61
CA GLY A 19 -9.32 -15.65 7.82
C GLY A 19 -9.82 -14.40 7.08
N ASP A 20 -11.01 -13.89 7.45
CA ASP A 20 -11.49 -12.62 6.91
C ASP A 20 -10.59 -11.43 7.32
N LYS A 21 -10.66 -10.35 6.52
CA LYS A 21 -9.98 -9.08 6.73
C LYS A 21 -10.19 -8.51 8.13
N THR A 22 -11.37 -8.69 8.72
CA THR A 22 -11.63 -8.25 10.10
C THR A 22 -10.77 -8.98 11.13
N GLN A 23 -10.50 -10.27 10.93
CA GLN A 23 -9.62 -11.07 11.80
C GLN A 23 -8.16 -10.64 11.65
N LEU A 24 -7.71 -10.40 10.42
CA LEU A 24 -6.36 -9.87 10.16
C LEU A 24 -6.18 -8.46 10.76
N ALA A 25 -7.21 -7.61 10.69
CA ALA A 25 -7.20 -6.29 11.32
C ALA A 25 -7.13 -6.38 12.85
N ALA A 26 -7.91 -7.29 13.46
CA ALA A 26 -7.85 -7.54 14.90
C ALA A 26 -6.48 -8.09 15.34
N LEU A 27 -5.89 -8.99 14.56
CA LEU A 27 -4.55 -9.53 14.79
C LEU A 27 -3.48 -8.44 14.70
N ALA A 28 -3.54 -7.59 13.68
CA ALA A 28 -2.63 -6.45 13.52
C ALA A 28 -2.77 -5.44 14.67
N ALA A 29 -4.00 -5.15 15.10
CA ALA A 29 -4.26 -4.29 16.25
C ALA A 29 -3.74 -4.91 17.56
N ALA A 30 -3.83 -6.23 17.72
CA ALA A 30 -3.32 -6.94 18.88
C ALA A 30 -1.79 -6.96 18.91
N ALA A 31 -1.14 -7.08 17.75
CA ALA A 31 0.31 -7.12 17.61
C ALA A 31 1.01 -5.83 18.07
N GLY A 32 0.36 -4.67 17.96
CA GLY A 32 0.96 -3.40 18.39
C GLY A 32 0.25 -2.68 19.55
N SER A 33 -0.68 -3.35 20.23
CA SER A 33 -1.25 -2.85 21.48
C SER A 33 -0.43 -3.31 22.69
N LYS A 34 -0.31 -2.45 23.70
CA LYS A 34 0.32 -2.81 24.99
C LYS A 34 -0.44 -3.92 25.73
N SER A 35 -1.72 -4.11 25.42
CA SER A 35 -2.57 -5.15 26.01
C SER A 35 -3.37 -5.87 24.94
N GLN A 36 -2.92 -7.08 24.60
CA GLN A 36 -3.60 -7.98 23.67
C GLN A 36 -5.01 -8.34 24.17
N PHE A 37 -5.17 -8.46 25.49
CA PHE A 37 -6.46 -8.78 26.10
C PHE A 37 -7.49 -7.66 25.91
N SER A 38 -7.08 -6.39 25.98
CA SER A 38 -7.96 -5.25 25.71
C SER A 38 -8.44 -5.22 24.25
N VAL A 39 -7.56 -5.54 23.30
CA VAL A 39 -7.92 -5.63 21.88
C VAL A 39 -8.87 -6.80 21.63
N PHE A 40 -8.61 -7.95 22.24
CA PHE A 40 -9.50 -9.11 22.16
C PHE A 40 -10.91 -8.78 22.64
N ILE A 41 -11.04 -8.17 23.82
CA ILE A 41 -12.36 -7.80 24.37
C ILE A 41 -13.05 -6.76 23.49
N GLY A 42 -12.32 -5.77 22.98
CA GLY A 42 -12.85 -4.76 22.07
C GLY A 42 -13.38 -5.38 20.77
N ALA A 43 -12.56 -6.19 20.10
CA ALA A 43 -12.92 -6.86 18.85
C ALA A 43 -14.07 -7.86 19.04
N ALA A 44 -14.03 -8.66 20.11
CA ALA A 44 -15.10 -9.60 20.44
C ALA A 44 -16.43 -8.88 20.73
N THR A 45 -16.40 -7.79 21.49
CA THR A 45 -17.60 -7.00 21.80
C THR A 45 -18.16 -6.34 20.54
N ALA A 46 -17.29 -5.77 19.69
CA ALA A 46 -17.70 -5.19 18.42
C ALA A 46 -18.35 -6.23 17.50
N LEU A 47 -17.78 -7.45 17.42
CA LEU A 47 -18.34 -8.55 16.64
C LEU A 47 -19.72 -8.96 17.15
N VAL A 48 -19.88 -9.13 18.46
CA VAL A 48 -21.17 -9.47 19.08
C VAL A 48 -22.21 -8.40 18.82
N LEU A 49 -21.87 -7.12 19.02
CA LEU A 49 -22.80 -6.01 18.81
C LEU A 49 -23.20 -5.85 17.34
N SER A 50 -22.23 -5.96 16.42
CA SER A 50 -22.49 -5.89 14.98
C SER A 50 -23.40 -7.03 14.53
N THR A 51 -23.14 -8.26 14.99
CA THR A 51 -23.96 -9.43 14.67
C THR A 51 -25.37 -9.31 15.24
N LEU A 52 -25.49 -8.84 16.50
CA LEU A 52 -26.79 -8.61 17.13
C LEU A 52 -27.61 -7.60 16.33
N LEU A 53 -26.99 -6.50 15.90
CA LEU A 53 -27.64 -5.48 15.09
C LEU A 53 -28.04 -6.02 13.71
N ALA A 54 -27.17 -6.79 13.06
CA ALA A 54 -27.46 -7.42 11.77
C ALA A 54 -28.66 -8.40 11.87
N VAL A 55 -28.73 -9.22 12.91
CA VAL A 55 -29.85 -10.14 13.14
C VAL A 55 -31.13 -9.40 13.51
N ALA A 56 -31.05 -8.37 14.35
CA ALA A 56 -32.19 -7.55 14.72
C ALA A 56 -32.81 -6.86 13.49
N LEU A 57 -31.98 -6.21 12.67
CA LEU A 57 -32.42 -5.59 11.42
C LEU A 57 -32.91 -6.64 10.42
N GLY A 58 -32.16 -7.73 10.22
CA GLY A 58 -32.52 -8.80 9.28
C GLY A 58 -33.84 -9.50 9.62
N SER A 59 -34.20 -9.58 10.90
CA SER A 59 -35.49 -10.12 11.35
C SER A 59 -36.63 -9.09 11.35
N PHE A 60 -36.31 -7.80 11.41
CA PHE A 60 -37.28 -6.72 11.40
C PHE A 60 -37.68 -6.29 9.98
N LEU A 61 -36.72 -6.13 9.07
CA LEU A 61 -36.93 -5.64 7.71
C LEU A 61 -38.02 -6.42 6.93
N PRO A 62 -38.07 -7.76 6.96
CA PRO A 62 -39.10 -8.54 6.27
C PRO A 62 -40.52 -8.33 6.81
N LYS A 63 -40.67 -7.81 8.03
CA LYS A 63 -41.98 -7.51 8.64
C LYS A 63 -42.56 -6.20 8.12
N VAL A 64 -41.71 -5.30 7.64
CA VAL A 64 -42.08 -3.97 7.14
C VAL A 64 -42.08 -3.93 5.61
N PHE A 65 -41.15 -4.64 4.97
CA PHE A 65 -40.99 -4.64 3.52
C PHE A 65 -41.14 -6.05 2.92
N PRO A 66 -41.81 -6.18 1.77
CA PRO A 66 -41.90 -7.46 1.08
C PRO A 66 -40.53 -7.97 0.62
N LEU A 67 -40.27 -9.27 0.78
CA LEU A 67 -38.96 -9.90 0.60
C LEU A 67 -38.28 -9.62 -0.77
N HIS A 68 -39.06 -9.48 -1.84
CA HIS A 68 -38.54 -9.21 -3.18
C HIS A 68 -37.83 -7.84 -3.28
N TYR A 69 -38.30 -6.80 -2.59
CA TYR A 69 -37.66 -5.48 -2.59
C TYR A 69 -36.33 -5.54 -1.83
N ILE A 70 -36.28 -6.25 -0.71
CA ILE A 70 -35.05 -6.43 0.07
C ILE A 70 -33.99 -7.12 -0.79
N LYS A 71 -34.35 -8.20 -1.50
CA LYS A 71 -33.44 -8.91 -2.42
C LYS A 71 -33.00 -8.04 -3.59
N ALA A 72 -33.92 -7.28 -4.19
CA ALA A 72 -33.61 -6.39 -5.31
C ALA A 72 -32.62 -5.29 -4.90
N VAL A 73 -32.84 -4.65 -3.75
CA VAL A 73 -31.95 -3.62 -3.21
C VAL A 73 -30.59 -4.21 -2.85
N ALA A 74 -30.54 -5.38 -2.19
CA ALA A 74 -29.29 -6.05 -1.87
C ALA A 74 -28.47 -6.38 -3.13
N GLY A 75 -29.13 -6.94 -4.17
CA GLY A 75 -28.48 -7.22 -5.45
C GLY A 75 -27.96 -5.96 -6.14
N LEU A 76 -28.74 -4.87 -6.14
CA LEU A 76 -28.33 -3.59 -6.68
C LEU A 76 -27.09 -3.03 -5.95
N LEU A 77 -27.08 -3.10 -4.61
CA LEU A 77 -25.92 -2.67 -3.80
C LEU A 77 -24.68 -3.50 -4.13
N PHE A 78 -24.81 -4.82 -4.29
CA PHE A 78 -23.70 -5.69 -4.70
C PHE A 78 -23.13 -5.29 -6.06
N ILE A 79 -23.98 -4.96 -7.05
CA ILE A 79 -23.52 -4.49 -8.37
C ILE A 79 -22.79 -3.16 -8.24
N ILE A 80 -23.35 -2.20 -7.49
CA ILE A 80 -22.74 -0.89 -7.28
C ILE A 80 -21.37 -1.03 -6.62
N PHE A 81 -21.27 -1.78 -5.51
CA PHE A 81 -20.00 -2.02 -4.85
C PHE A 81 -19.03 -2.77 -5.75
N GLY A 82 -19.49 -3.77 -6.51
CA GLY A 82 -18.65 -4.49 -7.48
C GLY A 82 -18.03 -3.55 -8.53
N ILE A 83 -18.82 -2.64 -9.10
CA ILE A 83 -18.32 -1.64 -10.05
C ILE A 83 -17.31 -0.69 -9.41
N ILE A 84 -17.59 -0.22 -8.18
CA ILE A 84 -16.66 0.64 -7.42
C ILE A 84 -15.33 -0.09 -7.21
N TYR A 85 -15.35 -1.32 -6.69
CA TYR A 85 -14.15 -2.11 -6.44
C TYR A 85 -13.37 -2.41 -7.72
N ILE A 86 -14.05 -2.69 -8.83
CA ILE A 86 -13.41 -2.89 -10.14
C ILE A 86 -12.70 -1.61 -10.58
N LYS A 87 -13.36 -0.45 -10.48
CA LYS A 87 -12.75 0.84 -10.82
C LYS A 87 -11.54 1.16 -9.95
N ASP A 88 -11.62 0.85 -8.66
CA ASP A 88 -10.52 1.03 -7.71
C ASP A 88 -9.38 0.03 -7.97
N ALA A 89 -9.66 -1.17 -8.48
CA ALA A 89 -8.63 -2.14 -8.87
C ALA A 89 -7.87 -1.74 -10.13
N PHE A 90 -8.51 -1.01 -11.06
CA PHE A 90 -7.87 -0.49 -12.28
C PHE A 90 -7.26 0.91 -12.13
N SER A 91 -7.57 1.60 -11.03
CA SER A 91 -6.85 2.81 -10.64
C SER A 91 -5.62 2.40 -9.83
N PRO A 92 -4.41 2.92 -10.11
CA PRO A 92 -3.27 2.67 -9.23
C PRO A 92 -3.69 3.05 -7.80
N PRO A 93 -3.39 2.23 -6.78
CA PRO A 93 -3.95 2.41 -5.45
C PRO A 93 -3.63 3.82 -4.97
N ALA A 94 -4.65 4.66 -4.86
CA ALA A 94 -4.57 5.87 -4.08
C ALA A 94 -4.43 5.41 -2.63
N VAL A 95 -3.20 5.30 -2.16
CA VAL A 95 -2.90 4.89 -0.80
C VAL A 95 -3.46 5.96 0.14
N LYS A 96 -4.68 5.77 0.62
CA LYS A 96 -5.27 6.60 1.67
C LYS A 96 -4.63 6.18 2.99
N VAL A 97 -3.47 6.74 3.32
CA VAL A 97 -2.80 6.47 4.61
C VAL A 97 -3.50 7.29 5.69
N SER A 98 -4.45 6.67 6.39
CA SER A 98 -4.90 7.22 7.66
C SER A 98 -3.78 7.02 8.69
N ALA A 99 -2.85 7.96 8.74
CA ALA A 99 -1.76 7.99 9.72
C ALA A 99 -2.29 8.44 11.09
N SER A 100 -3.27 7.70 11.62
CA SER A 100 -3.72 7.82 13.00
C SER A 100 -3.10 6.70 13.82
N GLY A 101 -1.98 7.01 14.48
CA GLY A 101 -1.48 6.25 15.62
C GLY A 101 -0.28 5.34 15.36
N THR A 102 0.86 5.75 15.94
CA THR A 102 1.88 4.87 16.54
C THR A 102 2.36 3.65 15.75
N GLY A 103 3.49 3.79 15.06
CA GLY A 103 4.49 2.73 14.81
C GLY A 103 4.16 1.64 13.78
N ILE A 104 2.98 1.03 13.84
CA ILE A 104 2.69 -0.25 13.17
C ILE A 104 2.47 -0.09 11.67
N PHE A 105 1.84 1.02 11.22
CA PHE A 105 1.61 1.29 9.80
C PHE A 105 2.75 2.07 9.13
N LEU A 106 3.58 2.75 9.90
CA LEU A 106 4.69 3.54 9.38
C LEU A 106 5.82 2.64 8.87
N LYS A 107 6.08 1.53 9.57
CA LYS A 107 7.11 0.55 9.20
C LYS A 107 6.91 -0.15 7.86
N PRO A 108 5.77 -0.83 7.60
CA PRO A 108 5.56 -1.46 6.30
C PRO A 108 5.54 -0.44 5.17
N LEU A 109 5.13 0.80 5.45
CA LEU A 109 5.17 1.91 4.51
C LEU A 109 6.61 2.36 4.20
N LEU A 110 7.43 2.60 5.23
CA LEU A 110 8.85 2.95 5.06
C LEU A 110 9.64 1.81 4.40
N PHE A 111 9.29 0.56 4.73
CA PHE A 111 9.85 -0.62 4.08
C PHE A 111 9.48 -0.66 2.59
N ALA A 112 8.21 -0.44 2.25
CA ALA A 112 7.76 -0.39 0.86
C ALA A 112 8.42 0.77 0.09
N ALA A 113 8.54 1.94 0.71
CA ALA A 113 9.26 3.09 0.17
C ALA A 113 10.73 2.76 -0.10
N ARG A 114 11.44 2.17 0.89
CA ARG A 114 12.84 1.74 0.73
C ARG A 114 13.00 0.72 -0.40
N GLY A 115 12.10 -0.25 -0.49
CA GLY A 115 12.10 -1.24 -1.57
C GLY A 115 11.91 -0.59 -2.95
N TYR A 116 11.13 0.49 -3.04
CA TYR A 116 10.99 1.24 -4.29
C TYR A 116 12.30 1.95 -4.68
N GLU A 117 12.97 2.62 -3.73
CA GLU A 117 14.26 3.27 -3.99
C GLU A 117 15.37 2.27 -4.36
N GLU A 118 15.38 1.08 -3.74
CA GLU A 118 16.30 0.00 -4.10
C GLU A 118 16.11 -0.47 -5.55
N LEU A 119 14.87 -0.52 -6.03
CA LEU A 119 14.57 -0.85 -7.43
C LEU A 119 14.99 0.27 -8.39
N GLN A 120 14.77 1.54 -8.00
CA GLN A 120 15.19 2.72 -8.77
C GLN A 120 16.71 2.77 -8.93
N GLU A 121 17.45 2.59 -7.83
CA GLU A 121 18.91 2.58 -7.81
C GLU A 121 19.48 1.54 -8.79
N GLN A 122 18.99 0.30 -8.71
CA GLN A 122 19.44 -0.77 -9.59
C GLN A 122 19.06 -0.51 -11.04
N LYS A 123 17.88 0.05 -11.28
CA LYS A 123 17.43 0.43 -12.62
C LYS A 123 18.35 1.48 -13.22
N TYR A 124 18.74 2.51 -12.47
CA TYR A 124 19.67 3.53 -12.95
C TYR A 124 21.07 2.98 -13.20
N ARG A 125 21.57 2.07 -12.37
CA ARG A 125 22.85 1.38 -12.64
C ARG A 125 22.80 0.55 -13.93
N LYS A 126 21.75 -0.24 -14.14
CA LYS A 126 21.55 -1.02 -15.38
C LYS A 126 21.40 -0.11 -16.61
N LEU A 127 20.72 1.02 -16.48
CA LEU A 127 20.62 2.02 -17.55
C LEU A 127 21.98 2.67 -17.85
N ALA A 128 22.82 2.89 -16.84
CA ALA A 128 24.14 3.46 -17.02
C ALA A 128 25.10 2.52 -17.77
N GLU A 129 24.98 1.19 -17.58
CA GLU A 129 25.76 0.18 -18.31
C GLU A 129 25.43 0.17 -19.82
N THR A 130 24.19 0.49 -20.17
CA THR A 130 23.69 0.50 -21.56
C THR A 130 23.72 1.89 -22.20
N ALA A 131 24.19 2.91 -21.48
CA ALA A 131 24.26 4.28 -21.96
C ALA A 131 25.32 4.42 -23.06
N GLY A 132 24.89 4.94 -24.23
CA GLY A 132 25.77 5.14 -25.39
C GLY A 132 26.66 6.40 -25.32
N ASP A 133 26.46 7.28 -24.33
CA ASP A 133 27.24 8.51 -24.13
C ASP A 133 27.72 8.56 -22.67
N GLN A 134 28.98 8.92 -22.47
CA GLN A 134 29.60 9.08 -21.15
C GLN A 134 28.87 10.11 -20.29
N LYS A 135 28.31 11.17 -20.89
CA LYS A 135 27.52 12.18 -20.17
C LYS A 135 26.25 11.58 -19.55
N MET A 136 25.55 10.75 -20.33
CA MET A 136 24.35 10.03 -19.86
C MET A 136 24.70 8.99 -18.80
N LYS A 137 25.81 8.24 -19.02
CA LYS A 137 26.31 7.27 -18.05
C LYS A 137 26.60 7.91 -16.69
N ASN A 138 27.35 9.01 -16.68
CA ASN A 138 27.68 9.72 -15.45
C ASN A 138 26.44 10.31 -14.79
N PHE A 139 25.47 10.80 -15.57
CA PHE A 139 24.20 11.30 -15.06
C PHE A 139 23.37 10.21 -14.38
N LEU A 140 23.20 9.06 -15.02
CA LEU A 140 22.46 7.92 -14.45
C LEU A 140 23.15 7.34 -13.22
N LEU A 141 24.49 7.29 -13.20
CA LEU A 141 25.24 6.90 -12.00
C LEU A 141 25.06 7.91 -10.86
N ALA A 142 25.04 9.21 -11.16
CA ALA A 142 24.77 10.23 -10.16
C ALA A 142 23.35 10.10 -9.57
N LEU A 143 22.33 9.85 -10.40
CA LEU A 143 20.97 9.55 -9.92
C LEU A 143 20.96 8.29 -9.04
N ALA A 144 21.59 7.20 -9.48
CA ALA A 144 21.67 5.97 -8.67
C ALA A 144 22.35 6.21 -7.30
N ASP A 145 23.37 7.05 -7.25
CA ASP A 145 24.05 7.38 -5.98
C ASP A 145 23.21 8.34 -5.10
N GLU A 146 22.38 9.21 -5.69
CA GLU A 146 21.35 10.00 -5.00
C GLU A 146 20.28 9.07 -4.38
N GLU A 147 19.73 8.10 -5.12
CA GLU A 147 18.76 7.11 -4.59
C GLU A 147 19.33 6.29 -3.42
N LYS A 148 20.62 5.94 -3.51
CA LYS A 148 21.32 5.23 -2.44
C LYS A 148 21.37 6.03 -1.14
N SER A 149 21.35 7.36 -1.22
CA SER A 149 21.24 8.24 -0.07
C SER A 149 19.82 8.19 0.53
N HIS A 150 18.77 8.16 -0.31
CA HIS A 150 17.37 8.06 0.13
C HIS A 150 17.11 6.74 0.86
N ILE A 151 17.62 5.61 0.34
CA ILE A 151 17.57 4.29 0.98
C ILE A 151 18.16 4.36 2.39
N ARG A 152 19.29 5.04 2.56
CA ARG A 152 19.95 5.18 3.87
C ARG A 152 19.10 5.98 4.84
N HIS A 153 18.55 7.12 4.41
CA HIS A 153 17.67 7.93 5.25
C HIS A 153 16.40 7.17 5.66
N LEU A 154 15.77 6.43 4.74
CA LEU A 154 14.62 5.59 5.05
C LEU A 154 14.97 4.46 6.03
N HIS A 155 16.14 3.84 5.89
CA HIS A 155 16.62 2.81 6.81
C HIS A 155 16.94 3.35 8.21
N GLU A 156 17.47 4.57 8.33
CA GLU A 156 17.70 5.24 9.61
C GLU A 156 16.37 5.51 10.35
N ILE A 157 15.32 5.92 9.62
CA ILE A 157 13.97 6.10 10.18
C ILE A 157 13.35 4.75 10.57
N GLU A 158 13.57 3.70 9.76
CA GLU A 158 13.11 2.34 10.01
C GLU A 158 13.76 1.76 11.28
N THR A 159 15.06 1.91 11.46
CA THR A 159 15.81 1.36 12.61
C THR A 159 15.51 2.08 13.93
N CYS A 160 15.11 3.36 13.88
CA CYS A 160 14.60 4.07 15.06
C CYS A 160 13.19 3.63 15.51
N SER A 161 12.46 2.86 14.69
CA SER A 161 11.12 2.35 14.98
C SER A 161 11.22 0.83 15.08
N ASN A 162 10.93 0.16 16.21
CA ASN A 162 11.43 -1.23 16.40
C ASN A 162 10.51 -2.37 15.88
N GLU A 163 11.16 -3.42 15.33
CA GLU A 163 10.72 -4.76 14.83
C GLU A 163 10.32 -4.92 13.35
N SER A 164 11.04 -5.80 12.63
CA SER A 164 11.13 -5.93 11.16
C SER A 164 10.40 -7.16 10.61
N ILE A 165 9.74 -7.04 9.45
CA ILE A 165 9.31 -8.17 8.60
C ILE A 165 10.17 -8.14 7.33
N CYS A 166 10.77 -9.27 6.96
CA CYS A 166 11.62 -9.40 5.78
C CYS A 166 10.77 -9.56 4.49
N ILE A 167 11.07 -8.80 3.44
CA ILE A 167 10.65 -9.12 2.07
C ILE A 167 11.82 -9.75 1.32
N ASN A 168 11.53 -10.90 0.73
CA ASN A 168 12.51 -11.80 0.13
C ASN A 168 12.96 -11.32 -1.27
N SER A 169 14.10 -11.86 -1.72
CA SER A 169 14.77 -11.58 -3.00
C SER A 169 13.92 -11.78 -4.27
N ASP A 170 12.71 -12.34 -4.15
CA ASP A 170 11.82 -12.63 -5.27
C ASP A 170 11.27 -11.35 -5.95
N CYS A 171 11.23 -10.21 -5.26
CA CYS A 171 10.80 -8.93 -5.86
C CYS A 171 11.79 -8.40 -6.91
N LEU A 172 13.07 -8.78 -6.81
CA LEU A 172 14.14 -8.40 -7.75
C LEU A 172 13.94 -9.00 -9.14
N SER A 173 13.20 -10.11 -9.24
CA SER A 173 12.95 -10.83 -10.49
C SER A 173 11.91 -10.16 -11.40
N SER A 174 11.21 -9.13 -10.90
CA SER A 174 10.19 -8.40 -11.64
C SER A 174 10.72 -7.20 -12.44
N VAL A 175 11.99 -6.83 -12.25
CA VAL A 175 12.64 -5.76 -13.04
C VAL A 175 13.00 -6.32 -14.41
N PRO A 176 12.33 -5.87 -15.50
CA PRO A 176 12.59 -6.39 -16.84
C PRO A 176 14.06 -6.19 -17.20
N GLU A 177 14.73 -7.25 -17.66
CA GLU A 177 16.08 -7.12 -18.23
C GLU A 177 16.03 -6.19 -19.44
N LEU A 178 16.91 -5.19 -19.47
CA LEU A 178 17.01 -4.24 -20.57
C LEU A 178 17.92 -4.82 -21.66
N PRO A 179 17.40 -5.20 -22.84
CA PRO A 179 18.23 -5.65 -23.95
C PRO A 179 19.19 -4.55 -24.43
N GLY A 180 20.42 -4.95 -24.77
CA GLY A 180 21.51 -4.06 -25.17
C GLY A 180 21.28 -3.26 -26.47
N THR A 181 21.99 -2.14 -26.58
CA THR A 181 22.03 -1.15 -27.68
C THR A 181 20.66 -0.83 -28.31
N ARG A 182 19.84 -0.05 -27.59
CA ARG A 182 18.53 0.42 -28.06
C ARG A 182 18.63 1.65 -28.98
N ALA A 183 17.72 1.76 -29.95
CA ALA A 183 17.59 2.92 -30.83
C ALA A 183 17.25 4.20 -30.04
N ALA A 184 17.60 5.38 -30.56
CA ALA A 184 17.39 6.67 -29.89
C ALA A 184 15.94 6.91 -29.44
N ALA A 185 14.95 6.49 -30.24
CA ALA A 185 13.53 6.59 -29.92
C ALA A 185 13.12 5.72 -28.71
N GLU A 186 13.73 4.55 -28.57
CA GLU A 186 13.45 3.64 -27.45
C GLU A 186 14.11 4.15 -26.16
N ARG A 187 15.29 4.78 -26.25
CA ARG A 187 15.92 5.48 -25.11
C ARG A 187 15.06 6.63 -24.59
N LYS A 188 14.52 7.46 -25.49
CA LYS A 188 13.60 8.55 -25.11
C LYS A 188 12.37 8.03 -24.36
N LYS A 189 11.75 6.95 -24.84
CA LYS A 189 10.59 6.32 -24.19
C LYS A 189 10.90 5.82 -22.77
N ILE A 190 12.11 5.28 -22.56
CA ILE A 190 12.56 4.81 -21.24
C ILE A 190 12.79 5.98 -20.28
N LEU A 191 13.45 7.04 -20.74
CA LEU A 191 13.67 8.24 -19.92
C LEU A 191 12.35 8.93 -19.58
N ASP A 192 11.44 9.03 -20.55
CA ASP A 192 10.08 9.54 -20.33
C ASP A 192 9.31 8.70 -19.31
N GLN A 193 9.50 7.38 -19.33
CA GLN A 193 8.90 6.49 -18.35
C GLN A 193 9.52 6.67 -16.97
N ALA A 194 10.85 6.75 -16.86
CA ALA A 194 11.55 7.02 -15.60
C ALA A 194 11.11 8.37 -15.01
N ALA A 195 11.05 9.43 -15.82
CA ALA A 195 10.56 10.74 -15.38
C ALA A 195 9.12 10.67 -14.82
N ARG A 196 8.22 9.92 -15.46
CA ARG A 196 6.85 9.72 -14.94
C ARG A 196 6.82 8.94 -13.63
N GLU A 197 7.76 8.03 -13.42
CA GLU A 197 7.87 7.26 -12.18
C GLU A 197 8.35 8.17 -11.03
N GLU A 198 9.39 8.98 -11.24
CA GLU A 198 9.84 9.99 -10.25
C GLU A 198 8.74 10.97 -9.87
N LYS A 199 7.97 11.44 -10.86
CA LYS A 199 6.88 12.37 -10.57
C LYS A 199 5.81 11.75 -9.68
N LYS A 200 5.49 10.47 -9.90
CA LYS A 200 4.52 9.74 -9.06
C LYS A 200 5.06 9.50 -7.65
N LEU A 201 6.35 9.19 -7.52
CA LEU A 201 6.99 8.97 -6.23
C LEU A 201 7.06 10.28 -5.42
N SER A 202 7.39 11.40 -6.07
CA SER A 202 7.31 12.74 -5.48
C SER A 202 5.90 13.06 -4.93
N ASP A 203 4.86 12.80 -5.74
CA ASP A 203 3.47 13.02 -5.32
C ASP A 203 3.08 12.11 -4.14
N PHE A 204 3.58 10.86 -4.13
CA PHE A 204 3.38 9.93 -3.02
C PHE A 204 4.01 10.42 -1.73
N TYR A 205 5.29 10.85 -1.74
CA TYR A 205 5.94 11.38 -0.55
C TYR A 205 5.31 12.68 -0.06
N SER A 206 4.85 13.55 -0.97
CA SER A 206 4.12 14.76 -0.61
C SER A 206 2.84 14.43 0.17
N GLU A 207 2.07 13.44 -0.29
CA GLU A 207 0.86 12.99 0.39
C GLU A 207 1.18 12.39 1.77
N LEU A 208 2.26 11.59 1.88
CA LEU A 208 2.72 11.07 3.18
C LEU A 208 3.11 12.19 4.15
N ALA A 209 3.77 13.24 3.66
CA ALA A 209 4.14 14.39 4.46
C ALA A 209 2.92 15.15 4.99
N HIS A 210 1.86 15.28 4.17
CA HIS A 210 0.61 15.91 4.58
C HIS A 210 -0.14 15.10 5.65
N GLN A 211 -0.05 13.78 5.60
CA GLN A 211 -0.72 12.88 6.53
C GLN A 211 0.10 12.60 7.82
N ALA A 212 1.42 12.83 7.79
CA ALA A 212 2.29 12.62 8.93
C ALA A 212 1.98 13.56 10.11
N SER A 213 1.69 12.97 11.27
CA SER A 213 1.42 13.71 12.51
C SER A 213 2.69 14.21 13.23
N LEU A 214 3.83 13.55 12.99
CA LEU A 214 5.12 13.90 13.63
C LEU A 214 5.89 14.92 12.78
N PRO A 215 6.26 16.09 13.34
CA PRO A 215 6.97 17.14 12.59
C PRO A 215 8.27 16.67 11.92
N ALA A 216 9.06 15.83 12.61
CA ALA A 216 10.32 15.30 12.07
C ALA A 216 10.09 14.40 10.84
N VAL A 217 9.10 13.53 10.88
CA VAL A 217 8.74 12.62 9.77
C VAL A 217 8.18 13.39 8.59
N LYS A 218 7.35 14.41 8.88
CA LYS A 218 6.80 15.33 7.88
C LYS A 218 7.89 16.05 7.11
N THR A 219 8.89 16.61 7.79
CA THR A 219 10.03 17.29 7.14
C THR A 219 10.79 16.35 6.22
N ILE A 220 11.04 15.11 6.64
CA ILE A 220 11.78 14.14 5.83
C ILE A 220 11.00 13.76 4.56
N PHE A 221 9.70 13.47 4.67
CA PHE A 221 8.89 13.17 3.49
C PHE A 221 8.75 14.36 2.55
N PHE A 222 8.68 15.61 3.06
CA PHE A 222 8.73 16.78 2.20
C PHE A 222 10.07 16.91 1.46
N HIS A 223 11.17 16.65 2.15
CA HIS A 223 12.50 16.69 1.53
C HIS A 223 12.64 15.65 0.42
N LEU A 224 12.27 14.39 0.71
CA LEU A 224 12.26 13.32 -0.29
C LEU A 224 11.36 13.70 -1.49
N ALA A 225 10.16 14.23 -1.24
CA ALA A 225 9.27 14.67 -2.32
C ALA A 225 9.89 15.75 -3.23
N GLU A 226 10.68 16.68 -2.67
CA GLU A 226 11.39 17.70 -3.44
C GLU A 226 12.58 17.14 -4.22
N GLU A 227 13.32 16.18 -3.65
CA GLU A 227 14.42 15.47 -4.33
C GLU A 227 13.91 14.68 -5.54
N GLU A 228 12.85 13.89 -5.38
CA GLU A 228 12.23 13.14 -6.48
C GLU A 228 11.68 14.08 -7.58
N LEU A 229 11.12 15.22 -7.19
CA LEU A 229 10.67 16.23 -8.16
C LEU A 229 11.86 16.86 -8.92
N SER A 230 13.02 16.97 -8.27
CA SER A 230 14.26 17.43 -8.88
C SER A 230 14.76 16.41 -9.90
N HIS A 231 14.76 15.12 -9.58
CA HIS A 231 15.12 14.03 -10.49
C HIS A 231 14.23 13.99 -11.72
N TYR A 232 12.91 14.12 -11.54
CA TYR A 232 11.95 14.27 -12.64
C TYR A 232 12.36 15.39 -13.61
N LYS A 233 12.66 16.58 -13.07
CA LYS A 233 13.08 17.74 -13.89
C LYS A 233 14.42 17.49 -14.59
N LYS A 234 15.38 16.86 -13.89
CA LYS A 234 16.68 16.47 -14.46
C LYS A 234 16.48 15.49 -15.62
N LEU A 235 15.66 14.46 -15.48
CA LEU A 235 15.39 13.46 -16.51
C LEU A 235 14.72 14.06 -17.75
N LEU A 236 13.76 14.97 -17.58
CA LEU A 236 13.13 15.68 -18.70
C LEU A 236 14.11 16.54 -19.50
N SER A 237 15.21 17.00 -18.91
CA SER A 237 16.23 17.77 -19.63
C SER A 237 17.05 16.93 -20.63
N PHE A 238 16.94 15.60 -20.56
CA PHE A 238 17.65 14.64 -21.42
C PHE A 238 16.75 13.95 -22.46
N VAL A 239 15.45 14.27 -22.48
CA VAL A 239 14.39 13.73 -23.37
C VAL A 239 14.20 14.62 -24.58
#